data_AF-A0AAD5PQ35-F1
#
_entry.id   AF-A0AAD5PQ35-F1
#
_cell.length_a   1.000
_cell.length_b   1.000
_cell.length_c   1.000
_cell.angle_alpha   90.00
_cell.angle_beta   90.00
_cell.angle_gamma   90.00
#
_symmetry.space_group_name_H-M   'P 1'
#
loop_
_entity.id
_entity.type
_entity.pdbx_description
1 polymer ?
#
loop_
_entity_poly.entity_id
_entity_poly.type
_entity_poly.pdbx_seq_one_letter_code
_entity_poly.pdbx_strand_id
1 'polypeptide(L)'
;MVADHLANLRRTERDGSILKNVYSVPEKMQLIIDGHKQQMLQRIKATTTNLAVTSRYNMGILPWHTYSARSIQSALIRLRSSHNKLNGTISKWDMDTQPNCPHGCTKTKNTSHVLLQCPTYSTAREELKQTLEKLGYPMDVPTLTGVNCSTLKTKNCPKINCFPSQVQPIRKNITVINIPTVK
;
A
#
# COMPACT_ATOMS: atom_id res chain seq x y z
N MET A 1 -22.62 21.29 -39.09
CA MET A 1 -22.33 22.75 -39.07
C MET A 1 -23.35 23.60 -38.31
N VAL A 2 -24.60 23.14 -38.08
CA VAL A 2 -25.60 23.91 -37.31
C VAL A 2 -25.27 23.97 -35.81
N ALA A 3 -24.73 22.89 -35.24
CA ALA A 3 -24.38 22.81 -33.82
C ALA A 3 -23.24 23.78 -33.42
N ASP A 4 -22.19 23.88 -34.24
CA ASP A 4 -21.07 24.81 -33.99
C ASP A 4 -21.49 26.28 -34.13
N HIS A 5 -22.41 26.57 -35.06
CA HIS A 5 -22.96 27.90 -35.22
C HIS A 5 -23.81 28.32 -34.01
N LEU A 6 -24.67 27.42 -33.52
CA LEU A 6 -25.47 27.63 -32.30
C LEU A 6 -24.59 27.76 -31.04
N ALA A 7 -23.51 26.97 -30.94
CA ALA A 7 -22.57 27.05 -29.83
C ALA A 7 -21.78 28.37 -29.81
N ASN A 8 -21.45 28.92 -30.98
CA ASN A 8 -20.77 30.21 -31.09
C ASN A 8 -21.70 31.40 -30.80
N LEU A 9 -22.98 31.33 -31.18
CA LEU A 9 -23.97 32.36 -30.85
C LEU A 9 -24.17 32.51 -29.32
N ARG A 10 -24.21 31.39 -28.58
CA ARG A 10 -24.31 31.40 -27.11
C ARG A 10 -23.07 31.93 -26.39
N ARG A 11 -21.87 31.92 -27.01
CA ARG A 11 -20.67 32.52 -26.41
C ARG A 11 -20.72 34.05 -26.38
N THR A 12 -21.49 34.64 -27.28
CA THR A 12 -21.61 36.10 -27.44
C THR A 12 -22.80 36.72 -26.71
N GLU A 13 -23.71 35.89 -26.20
CA GLU A 13 -24.80 36.36 -25.34
C GLU A 13 -24.22 36.82 -24.01
N ARG A 14 -24.31 38.14 -23.74
CA ARG A 14 -24.02 38.74 -22.42
C ARG A 14 -25.18 38.48 -21.46
N ASP A 15 -25.80 37.31 -21.52
CA ASP A 15 -26.66 36.90 -20.43
C ASP A 15 -25.71 36.48 -19.31
N GLY A 16 -25.49 37.38 -18.35
CA GLY A 16 -24.71 37.09 -17.15
C GLY A 16 -25.35 36.02 -16.25
N SER A 17 -26.20 35.15 -16.80
CA SER A 17 -26.70 33.98 -16.12
C SER A 17 -25.53 33.01 -16.01
N ILE A 18 -24.76 33.18 -14.94
CA ILE A 18 -23.78 32.20 -14.48
C ILE A 18 -24.54 30.87 -14.45
N LEU A 19 -24.24 29.99 -15.42
CA LEU A 19 -24.78 28.65 -15.52
C LEU A 19 -24.38 27.94 -14.22
N LYS A 20 -25.24 28.03 -13.20
CA LYS A 20 -25.06 27.34 -11.94
C LYS A 20 -25.19 25.87 -12.30
N ASN A 21 -24.06 25.20 -12.45
CA ASN A 21 -24.03 23.76 -12.59
C ASN A 21 -24.61 23.17 -11.30
N VAL A 22 -25.93 22.96 -11.28
CA VAL A 22 -26.63 22.38 -10.14
C VAL A 22 -26.39 20.88 -10.24
N TYR A 23 -25.58 20.36 -9.32
CA TYR A 23 -25.35 18.93 -9.20
C TYR A 23 -26.67 18.16 -9.24
N SER A 24 -26.71 17.12 -10.07
CA SER A 24 -27.77 16.12 -10.08
C SER A 24 -27.86 15.43 -8.71
N VAL A 25 -29.01 14.81 -8.41
CA VAL A 25 -29.21 14.07 -7.16
C VAL A 25 -28.11 13.00 -6.94
N PRO A 26 -27.71 12.20 -7.96
CA PRO A 26 -26.60 11.25 -7.81
C PRO A 26 -25.27 11.93 -7.46
N GLU A 27 -24.94 13.06 -8.06
CA GLU A 27 -23.70 13.80 -7.77
C GLU A 27 -23.70 14.37 -6.36
N LYS A 28 -24.84 14.91 -5.89
CA LYS A 28 -25.00 15.35 -4.50
C LYS A 28 -24.82 14.20 -3.52
N MET A 29 -25.40 13.04 -3.82
CA MET A 29 -25.25 11.85 -2.98
C MET A 29 -23.79 11.39 -2.93
N GLN A 30 -23.09 11.40 -4.07
CA GLN A 30 -21.67 11.03 -4.14
C GLN A 30 -20.79 11.98 -3.31
N LEU A 31 -21.05 13.29 -3.36
CA LEU A 31 -20.35 14.28 -2.52
C LEU A 31 -20.55 14.01 -1.02
N ILE A 32 -21.78 13.68 -0.60
CA ILE A 32 -22.07 13.33 0.79
C ILE A 32 -21.31 12.07 1.21
N ILE A 33 -21.34 11.03 0.37
CA ILE A 33 -20.62 9.77 0.61
C ILE A 33 -19.12 10.02 0.75
N ASP A 34 -18.53 10.80 -0.16
CA ASP A 34 -17.09 11.07 -0.15
C ASP A 34 -16.68 11.96 1.03
N GLY A 35 -17.52 12.94 1.40
CA GLY A 35 -17.35 13.72 2.63
C GLY A 35 -17.35 12.83 3.88
N HIS A 36 -18.33 11.92 3.98
CA HIS A 36 -18.40 10.97 5.10
C HIS A 36 -17.18 10.04 5.14
N LYS A 37 -16.73 9.54 3.98
CA LYS A 37 -15.55 8.69 3.89
C LYS A 37 -14.29 9.42 4.38
N GLN A 38 -14.12 10.68 4.02
CA GLN A 38 -12.97 11.46 4.45
C GLN A 38 -12.99 11.71 5.95
N GLN A 39 -14.15 12.09 6.51
CA GLN A 39 -14.29 12.25 7.96
C GLN A 39 -13.97 10.95 8.72
N MET A 40 -14.47 9.82 8.24
CA MET A 40 -14.19 8.51 8.84
C MET A 40 -12.69 8.18 8.76
N LEU A 41 -12.05 8.40 7.62
CA LEU A 41 -10.61 8.18 7.47
C LEU A 41 -9.82 9.01 8.48
N GLN A 42 -10.13 10.30 8.63
CA GLN A 42 -9.44 11.16 9.59
C GLN A 42 -9.62 10.69 11.03
N ARG A 43 -10.83 10.24 11.41
CA ARG A 43 -11.06 9.64 12.73
C ARG A 43 -10.21 8.40 12.96
N ILE A 44 -10.17 7.47 12.00
CA ILE A 44 -9.36 6.25 12.13
C ILE A 44 -7.87 6.60 12.22
N LYS A 45 -7.40 7.57 11.42
CA LYS A 45 -6.00 8.04 11.50
C LYS A 45 -5.64 8.61 12.86
N ALA A 46 -6.57 9.32 13.51
CA ALA A 46 -6.34 9.88 14.84
C ALA A 46 -6.27 8.81 15.94
N THR A 47 -6.89 7.64 15.74
CA THR A 47 -6.95 6.57 16.76
C THR A 47 -5.95 5.45 16.57
N THR A 48 -5.21 5.44 15.45
CA THR A 48 -4.28 4.35 15.13
C THR A 48 -2.86 4.86 14.88
N THR A 49 -1.89 4.08 15.34
CA THR A 49 -0.47 4.26 14.98
C THR A 49 -0.07 3.41 13.78
N ASN A 50 -1.00 2.63 13.20
CA ASN A 50 -0.71 1.75 12.09
C ASN A 50 -0.40 2.55 10.82
N LEU A 51 0.84 2.42 10.33
CA LEU A 51 1.32 3.15 9.16
C LEU A 51 0.53 2.86 7.88
N ALA A 52 -0.01 1.65 7.72
CA ALA A 52 -0.86 1.27 6.59
C ALA A 52 -2.23 1.96 6.57
N VAL A 53 -2.59 2.63 7.67
CA VAL A 53 -3.81 3.44 7.80
C VAL A 53 -3.47 4.93 7.78
N THR A 54 -2.47 5.36 8.57
CA THR A 54 -2.09 6.78 8.68
C THR A 54 -1.57 7.38 7.37
N SER A 55 -0.91 6.57 6.55
CA SER A 55 -0.40 6.96 5.21
C SER A 55 -1.45 7.03 4.10
N ARG A 56 -2.67 6.53 4.32
CA ARG A 56 -3.71 6.50 3.27
C ARG A 56 -4.26 7.90 2.98
N TYR A 57 -4.56 8.21 1.73
CA TYR A 57 -5.23 9.47 1.35
C TYR A 57 -6.73 9.30 1.10
N ASN A 58 -7.17 8.07 0.87
CA ASN A 58 -8.57 7.71 0.64
C ASN A 58 -8.92 6.37 1.29
N MET A 59 -10.22 6.16 1.50
CA MET A 59 -10.73 4.83 1.84
C MET A 59 -10.95 4.01 0.58
N GLY A 60 -10.88 2.69 0.72
CA GLY A 60 -11.13 1.74 -0.36
C GLY A 60 -9.92 0.87 -0.73
N ILE A 61 -10.03 0.28 -1.92
CA ILE A 61 -9.09 -0.71 -2.45
C ILE A 61 -7.92 0.01 -3.14
N LEU A 62 -6.73 -0.09 -2.57
CA LEU A 62 -5.45 0.22 -3.20
C LEU A 62 -5.02 -0.90 -4.17
N PRO A 63 -4.23 -0.58 -5.23
CA PRO A 63 -3.82 -1.56 -6.25
C PRO A 63 -3.21 -2.85 -5.71
N TRP A 64 -2.41 -2.75 -4.64
CA TRP A 64 -1.77 -3.91 -4.02
C TRP A 64 -2.73 -4.90 -3.34
N HIS A 65 -3.98 -4.51 -3.05
CA HIS A 65 -4.97 -5.45 -2.51
C HIS A 65 -5.38 -6.49 -3.54
N THR A 66 -5.09 -6.27 -4.83
CA THR A 66 -5.56 -7.12 -5.93
C THR A 66 -4.47 -8.07 -6.46
N TYR A 67 -3.38 -8.26 -5.71
CA TYR A 67 -2.31 -9.18 -6.12
C TYR A 67 -2.84 -10.62 -6.28
N SER A 68 -2.56 -11.25 -7.43
CA SER A 68 -3.17 -12.52 -7.82
C SER A 68 -2.76 -13.70 -6.92
N ALA A 69 -1.53 -13.71 -6.40
CA ALA A 69 -1.10 -14.76 -5.50
C ALA A 69 -1.55 -14.50 -4.06
N ARG A 70 -2.51 -15.30 -3.60
CA ARG A 70 -3.08 -15.21 -2.25
C ARG A 70 -2.04 -15.29 -1.13
N SER A 71 -0.98 -16.08 -1.30
CA SER A 71 0.10 -16.22 -0.31
C SER A 71 0.84 -14.91 -0.08
N ILE A 72 1.25 -14.24 -1.17
CA ILE A 72 1.93 -12.94 -1.14
C ILE A 72 0.99 -11.87 -0.58
N GLN A 73 -0.26 -11.84 -1.05
CA GLN A 73 -1.27 -10.90 -0.53
C GLN A 73 -1.47 -11.07 0.97
N SER A 74 -1.61 -12.31 1.46
CA SER A 74 -1.79 -12.61 2.89
C SER A 74 -0.56 -12.22 3.71
N ALA A 75 0.65 -12.48 3.21
CA ALA A 75 1.89 -12.08 3.87
C ALA A 75 1.98 -10.56 3.97
N LEU A 76 1.71 -9.83 2.89
CA LEU A 76 1.74 -8.38 2.89
C LEU A 76 0.66 -7.77 3.80
N ILE A 77 -0.54 -8.34 3.85
CA ILE A 77 -1.59 -7.90 4.78
C ILE A 77 -1.09 -8.02 6.23
N ARG A 78 -0.49 -9.15 6.61
CA ARG A 78 0.07 -9.37 7.96
C ARG A 78 1.22 -8.42 8.28
N LEU A 79 2.09 -8.13 7.30
CA LEU A 79 3.19 -7.18 7.46
C LEU A 79 2.67 -5.75 7.71
N ARG A 80 1.64 -5.33 6.98
CA ARG A 80 1.03 -3.98 7.05
C ARG A 80 0.17 -3.79 8.30
N SER A 81 -0.59 -4.79 8.69
CA SER A 81 -1.46 -4.71 9.87
C SER A 81 -0.70 -4.83 11.18
N SER A 82 0.61 -5.12 11.12
CA SER A 82 1.44 -5.48 12.28
C SER A 82 0.95 -6.72 13.04
N HIS A 83 -0.01 -7.48 12.48
CA HIS A 83 -0.42 -8.80 12.97
C HIS A 83 0.45 -9.90 12.35
N ASN A 84 1.75 -9.67 12.36
CA ASN A 84 2.72 -10.64 11.88
C ASN A 84 3.12 -11.59 13.01
N LYS A 85 3.38 -12.84 12.66
CA LYS A 85 3.88 -13.87 13.58
C LYS A 85 5.39 -13.70 13.84
N LEU A 86 5.86 -12.47 13.98
CA LEU A 86 7.25 -12.21 14.34
C LEU A 86 7.36 -12.25 15.86
N ASN A 87 8.50 -12.74 16.36
CA ASN A 87 8.69 -12.93 17.79
C ASN A 87 8.48 -11.65 18.60
N GLY A 88 8.86 -10.48 18.09
CA GLY A 88 8.61 -9.21 18.78
C GLY A 88 7.13 -8.83 18.93
N THR A 89 6.25 -9.43 18.13
CA THR A 89 4.79 -9.28 18.27
C THR A 89 4.22 -10.37 19.17
N ILE A 90 4.69 -11.61 19.01
CA ILE A 90 4.23 -12.78 19.77
C ILE A 90 4.60 -12.66 21.25
N SER A 91 5.81 -12.20 21.56
CA SER A 91 6.34 -12.04 22.92
C SER A 91 5.55 -11.07 23.80
N LYS A 92 4.63 -10.29 23.21
CA LYS A 92 3.73 -9.40 23.95
C LYS A 92 2.58 -10.15 24.63
N TRP A 93 2.27 -11.34 24.16
CA TRP A 93 1.14 -12.14 24.61
C TRP A 93 1.57 -13.53 25.11
N ASP A 94 2.69 -14.04 24.60
CA ASP A 94 3.30 -15.30 25.01
C ASP A 94 4.65 -15.02 25.67
N MET A 95 4.74 -15.28 26.98
CA MET A 95 5.93 -15.01 27.79
C MET A 95 7.09 -15.97 27.48
N ASP A 96 6.81 -17.13 26.89
CA ASP A 96 7.84 -18.12 26.56
C ASP A 96 8.56 -17.76 25.25
N THR A 97 7.91 -16.94 24.41
CA THR A 97 8.51 -16.47 23.16
C THR A 97 9.53 -15.37 23.40
N GLN A 98 10.80 -15.67 23.12
CA GLN A 98 11.88 -14.67 23.14
C GLN A 98 11.72 -13.66 21.99
N PRO A 99 11.72 -12.34 22.27
CA PRO A 99 11.48 -11.29 21.26
C PRO A 99 12.58 -11.19 20.21
N ASN A 100 13.77 -11.72 20.52
CA ASN A 100 14.98 -11.57 19.71
C ASN A 100 14.90 -12.36 18.41
N CYS A 101 15.76 -11.96 17.47
CA CYS A 101 15.85 -12.67 16.19
C CYS A 101 16.48 -14.06 16.40
N PRO A 102 15.88 -15.13 15.89
CA PRO A 102 16.41 -16.49 16.02
C PRO A 102 17.69 -16.71 15.20
N HIS A 103 18.08 -15.75 14.38
CA HIS A 103 19.27 -15.83 13.53
C HIS A 103 20.52 -15.22 14.19
N GLY A 104 20.54 -15.11 15.52
CA GLY A 104 21.68 -14.59 16.27
C GLY A 104 21.77 -13.05 16.33
N CYS A 105 20.73 -12.32 15.91
CA CYS A 105 20.71 -10.87 16.10
C CYS A 105 20.25 -10.53 17.53
N THR A 106 20.92 -9.56 18.15
CA THR A 106 20.53 -9.01 19.47
C THR A 106 19.26 -8.16 19.41
N LYS A 107 18.76 -7.84 18.21
CA LYS A 107 17.57 -7.00 18.02
C LYS A 107 16.30 -7.81 18.06
N THR A 108 15.22 -7.19 18.55
CA THR A 108 13.86 -7.71 18.46
C THR A 108 13.46 -7.98 17.01
N LYS A 109 12.90 -9.16 16.75
CA LYS A 109 12.39 -9.55 15.44
C LYS A 109 11.08 -8.82 15.17
N ASN A 110 11.15 -7.65 14.55
CA ASN A 110 10.02 -6.89 14.04
C ASN A 110 10.12 -6.68 12.52
N THR A 111 9.08 -6.10 11.91
CA THR A 111 9.03 -5.88 10.45
C THR A 111 10.22 -5.10 9.93
N SER A 112 10.61 -4.02 10.62
CA SER A 112 11.76 -3.20 10.24
C SER A 112 13.07 -4.00 10.29
N HIS A 113 13.28 -4.79 11.34
CA HIS A 113 14.45 -5.65 11.45
C HIS A 113 14.52 -6.66 10.29
N VAL A 114 13.43 -7.39 10.03
CA VAL A 114 13.40 -8.42 8.98
C VAL A 114 13.65 -7.81 7.60
N LEU A 115 12.99 -6.70 7.29
CA LEU A 115 13.08 -6.09 5.96
C LEU A 115 14.38 -5.32 5.72
N LEU A 116 14.90 -4.62 6.73
CA LEU A 116 15.97 -3.63 6.52
C LEU A 116 17.31 -3.99 7.16
N GLN A 117 17.34 -4.86 8.18
CA GLN A 117 18.53 -4.97 9.06
C GLN A 117 19.04 -6.40 9.24
N CYS A 118 18.18 -7.41 9.15
CA CYS A 118 18.54 -8.77 9.47
C CYS A 118 19.62 -9.30 8.50
N PRO A 119 20.78 -9.76 8.99
CA PRO A 119 21.87 -10.25 8.14
C PRO A 119 21.48 -11.48 7.32
N THR A 120 20.60 -12.35 7.85
CA THR A 120 20.09 -13.54 7.15
C THR A 120 19.50 -13.23 5.79
N TYR A 121 18.91 -12.04 5.63
CA TYR A 121 18.25 -11.62 4.39
C TYR A 121 19.05 -10.57 3.62
N SER A 122 20.36 -10.44 3.88
CA SER A 122 21.21 -9.41 3.26
C SER A 122 21.26 -9.53 1.73
N THR A 123 21.47 -10.73 1.19
CA THR A 123 21.55 -10.96 -0.26
C THR A 123 20.25 -10.57 -0.96
N ALA A 124 19.11 -11.09 -0.48
CA ALA A 124 17.81 -10.75 -1.04
C ALA A 124 17.47 -9.25 -0.89
N ARG A 125 17.90 -8.63 0.22
CA ARG A 125 17.73 -7.19 0.44
C ARG A 125 18.56 -6.36 -0.54
N GLU A 126 19.76 -6.80 -0.90
CA GLU A 126 20.62 -6.11 -1.85
C GLU A 126 20.06 -6.18 -3.27
N GLU A 127 19.58 -7.34 -3.71
CA GLU A 127 18.88 -7.50 -5.00
C GLU A 127 17.66 -6.58 -5.10
N LEU A 128 16.88 -6.52 -4.03
CA LEU A 128 15.70 -5.65 -3.96
C LEU A 128 16.09 -4.17 -3.96
N LYS A 129 17.14 -3.80 -3.23
CA LYS A 129 17.66 -2.43 -3.17
C LYS A 129 18.09 -1.96 -4.56
N GLN A 130 18.88 -2.74 -5.29
CA GLN A 130 19.29 -2.41 -6.66
C GLN A 130 18.09 -2.22 -7.60
N THR A 131 17.04 -3.02 -7.41
CA THR A 131 15.80 -2.90 -8.20
C THR A 131 15.07 -1.60 -7.88
N LEU A 132 14.95 -1.22 -6.60
CA LEU A 132 14.28 0.00 -6.17
C LEU A 132 15.06 1.26 -6.57
N GLU A 133 16.39 1.24 -6.47
CA GLU A 133 17.26 2.34 -6.89
C GLU A 133 17.10 2.65 -8.37
N LYS A 134 17.05 1.62 -9.24
CA LYS A 134 16.77 1.79 -10.68
C LYS A 134 15.42 2.43 -10.96
N LEU A 135 14.45 2.22 -10.07
CA LEU A 135 13.10 2.79 -10.17
C LEU A 135 12.97 4.14 -9.45
N GLY A 136 14.03 4.63 -8.79
CA GLY A 136 14.00 5.88 -8.03
C GLY A 136 13.18 5.82 -6.73
N TYR A 137 13.00 4.63 -6.16
CA TYR A 137 12.24 4.43 -4.92
C TYR A 137 13.14 4.23 -3.70
N PRO A 138 12.76 4.78 -2.52
CA PRO A 138 13.56 4.65 -1.31
C PRO A 138 13.46 3.24 -0.71
N MET A 139 14.56 2.79 -0.07
CA MET A 139 14.61 1.52 0.64
C MET A 139 14.09 1.65 2.08
N ASP A 140 12.77 1.84 2.23
CA ASP A 140 12.10 1.99 3.52
C ASP A 140 10.92 1.03 3.70
N VAL A 141 10.46 0.86 4.94
CA VAL A 141 9.31 -0.02 5.25
C VAL A 141 8.04 0.39 4.49
N PRO A 142 7.64 1.67 4.40
CA PRO A 142 6.48 2.10 3.61
C PRO A 142 6.52 1.66 2.15
N THR A 143 7.67 1.77 1.50
CA THR A 143 7.85 1.44 0.08
C THR A 143 7.83 -0.07 -0.12
N LEU A 144 8.59 -0.80 0.70
CA LEU A 144 8.63 -2.26 0.67
C LEU A 144 7.29 -2.92 0.98
N THR A 145 6.50 -2.28 1.83
CA THR A 145 5.14 -2.72 2.12
C THR A 145 4.12 -2.08 1.20
N GLY A 146 4.47 -1.29 0.18
CA GLY A 146 3.49 -0.67 -0.74
C GLY A 146 2.45 0.22 -0.04
N VAL A 147 2.79 0.72 1.14
CA VAL A 147 2.00 1.65 1.96
C VAL A 147 2.25 3.09 1.51
N ASN A 148 3.37 3.34 0.84
CA ASN A 148 3.71 4.63 0.25
C ASN A 148 2.78 4.98 -0.93
N CYS A 149 1.61 5.54 -0.61
CA CYS A 149 0.61 5.92 -1.59
C CYS A 149 1.06 7.07 -2.53
N SER A 150 2.09 7.82 -2.16
CA SER A 150 2.64 8.93 -2.96
C SER A 150 3.45 8.44 -4.16
N THR A 151 4.01 7.23 -4.07
CA THR A 151 4.85 6.62 -5.13
C THR A 151 4.06 6.03 -6.30
N LEU A 152 2.74 5.89 -6.15
CA LEU A 152 1.85 5.31 -7.17
C LEU A 152 1.31 6.32 -8.19
N LYS A 153 1.80 7.58 -8.17
CA LYS A 153 1.34 8.65 -9.08
C LYS A 153 1.89 8.55 -10.52
N THR A 154 2.71 7.56 -10.85
CA THR A 154 3.19 7.40 -12.22
C THR A 154 2.08 6.84 -13.10
N LYS A 155 1.68 7.64 -14.10
CA LYS A 155 0.66 7.39 -15.15
C LYS A 155 0.87 6.11 -15.98
N ASN A 156 1.92 5.37 -15.72
CA ASN A 156 2.10 3.99 -16.09
C ASN A 156 2.31 3.21 -14.79
N CYS A 157 1.22 2.76 -14.19
CA CYS A 157 1.23 1.43 -13.61
C CYS A 157 0.76 0.56 -14.77
N PRO A 158 1.66 0.01 -15.62
CA PRO A 158 1.25 -1.13 -16.43
C PRO A 158 0.70 -2.17 -15.45
N LYS A 159 0.02 -3.17 -15.97
CA LYS A 159 -0.22 -4.42 -15.25
C LYS A 159 1.15 -5.06 -14.91
N ILE A 160 1.93 -4.46 -14.01
CA ILE A 160 3.13 -4.96 -13.39
C ILE A 160 2.58 -5.48 -12.06
N ASN A 161 2.41 -6.79 -11.86
CA ASN A 161 3.55 -7.65 -11.56
C ASN A 161 4.67 -6.90 -10.83
N CYS A 162 4.33 -6.09 -9.81
CA CYS A 162 5.29 -5.46 -8.90
C CYS A 162 6.05 -6.49 -8.03
N PHE A 163 5.90 -7.78 -8.34
CA PHE A 163 6.96 -8.76 -8.28
C PHE A 163 7.10 -9.34 -9.69
N PRO A 164 8.30 -9.32 -10.31
CA PRO A 164 8.46 -9.77 -11.67
C PRO A 164 8.04 -11.24 -11.79
N SER A 165 6.96 -11.50 -12.54
CA SER A 165 6.58 -12.82 -13.03
C SER A 165 7.52 -13.37 -14.10
N GLN A 166 8.75 -12.83 -14.17
CA GLN A 166 9.85 -13.35 -15.00
C GLN A 166 10.97 -13.98 -14.17
N VAL A 167 10.80 -14.11 -12.84
CA VAL A 167 11.55 -15.15 -12.11
C VAL A 167 10.83 -16.47 -12.38
N GLN A 168 11.11 -17.08 -13.54
CA GLN A 168 10.97 -18.53 -13.66
C GLN A 168 11.65 -19.18 -12.45
N PRO A 169 11.03 -20.22 -11.89
CA PRO A 169 11.12 -20.51 -10.48
C PRO A 169 12.57 -20.72 -10.11
N ILE A 170 13.05 -19.95 -9.12
CA ILE A 170 14.06 -20.47 -8.21
C ILE A 170 13.38 -21.66 -7.53
N ARG A 171 13.40 -22.80 -8.23
CA ARG A 171 12.86 -24.11 -7.83
C ARG A 171 13.68 -24.71 -6.70
N LYS A 172 14.60 -23.93 -6.10
CA LYS A 172 15.42 -24.27 -4.95
C LYS A 172 15.69 -22.97 -4.17
N ASN A 173 14.94 -22.74 -3.08
CA ASN A 173 15.27 -21.82 -1.97
C ASN A 173 14.61 -20.43 -1.92
N ILE A 174 13.48 -20.17 -2.60
CA ILE A 174 12.49 -19.26 -1.98
C ILE A 174 11.63 -20.12 -1.07
N THR A 175 12.20 -20.48 0.07
CA THR A 175 11.40 -20.71 1.26
C THR A 175 10.73 -19.36 1.47
N VAL A 176 9.45 -19.25 1.04
CA VAL A 176 8.47 -18.40 1.72
C VAL A 176 8.89 -18.45 3.18
N ILE A 177 9.17 -17.33 3.83
CA ILE A 177 9.48 -17.30 5.26
C ILE A 177 8.29 -18.01 5.93
N ASN A 178 8.43 -19.32 6.06
CA ASN A 178 7.45 -20.23 6.58
C ASN A 178 7.78 -20.08 8.03
N ILE A 179 7.15 -19.07 8.64
CA ILE A 179 7.22 -18.88 10.07
C ILE A 179 6.70 -20.21 10.62
N PRO A 180 7.56 -21.06 11.19
CA PRO A 180 7.12 -22.36 11.63
C PRO A 180 6.04 -22.11 12.68
N THR A 181 4.87 -22.66 12.45
CA THR A 181 3.92 -22.93 13.52
C THR A 181 4.62 -23.92 14.43
N VAL A 182 5.14 -23.45 15.56
CA VAL A 182 5.50 -24.30 16.67
C VAL A 182 4.22 -25.04 17.07
N LYS A 183 4.26 -26.37 17.02
CA LYS A 183 3.26 -27.26 17.59
C LYS A 183 3.47 -27.33 19.10
#